data_AF-A0A379IND3-F1
#
_entry.id   AF-A0A379IND3-F1
#
_cell.length_a   1.000
_cell.length_b   1.000
_cell.length_c   1.000
_cell.angle_alpha   90.00
_cell.angle_beta   90.00
_cell.angle_gamma   90.00
#
_symmetry.space_group_name_H-M   'P 1'
#
loop_
_entity.id
_entity.type
_entity.pdbx_description
1 polymer ?
#
loop_
_entity_poly.entity_id
_entity_poly.type
_entity_poly.pdbx_seq_one_letter_code
_entity_poly.pdbx_strand_id
1 'polypeptide(L)'
;MSDRRFAASALMLATLVLAACSPGDEPPVANKAATPAQSADEPARELDAEQLAKLDNPKPLPGDVSLPLPCGGEMVFRHVYILSQGSLDDREVSLGYPFSEGEAGYKQSFISGYRRDFINGQFSLQDLAPQWQKQIAEHLPKIDAGSPLKPMMYFIGKYEVTARQYAQVMAQAQALAGGEPAPQCAPVTSAAARLPQVKLSRFEAERFAAVYSAWLLANHRDLLPVSGRGSKAEEGGAAFVRLPTEVEWEFAARGGSEVSRQELEGRLFPRPVEGSDEDGPLAKWAVFNQVAGGTGQAPRLMPIGTKEANPLGLFDVIGNAAEMVQESFQLVSAGRRQGTYGGFVVKGGNYLEGEGTLFTGMRREYPLFGADGSEQRNETTGFRVAIGALSAPRSRYDELFSQWQKQGRLAGLTDDIGDAEDPTQRLDSIIANATDPRLQAELGLVNEELKRNVSLIARQREEAAGNLIQSAALVAETINNYNIRLTNLRQSQRQAQQNNDAASAQIFAGAIENGTKALNGAVAIYIDNMASGTRYTNAVIQAQFQRVKEELARKPVIGNSLVNRATLFVNHVALYRAQQRAEPAEILKQLLATQAVQQP
;
A
#
# COMPACT_ATOMS: atom_id res chain seq x y z
N MET A 1 -8.52 -66.23 1.04
CA MET A 1 -7.40 -66.80 0.27
C MET A 1 -6.17 -65.91 0.50
N SER A 2 -5.17 -66.48 1.17
CA SER A 2 -3.76 -66.06 1.37
C SER A 2 -3.47 -64.60 1.76
N ASP A 3 -3.16 -64.26 3.01
CA ASP A 3 -1.89 -64.46 3.75
C ASP A 3 -0.60 -64.18 2.96
N ARG A 4 0.17 -63.15 3.38
CA ARG A 4 1.51 -63.33 4.00
C ARG A 4 2.14 -62.02 4.50
N ARG A 5 2.77 -62.16 5.67
CA ARG A 5 3.60 -61.21 6.44
C ARG A 5 5.07 -61.19 5.96
N PHE A 6 5.89 -60.40 6.69
CA PHE A 6 7.36 -60.30 6.80
C PHE A 6 8.00 -59.18 5.98
N ALA A 7 9.04 -58.45 6.42
CA ALA A 7 9.66 -58.22 7.72
C ALA A 7 10.72 -57.10 7.56
N ALA A 8 11.09 -56.46 8.67
CA ALA A 8 12.22 -55.53 8.78
C ALA A 8 13.57 -56.25 8.58
N SER A 9 14.51 -55.58 7.91
CA SER A 9 15.94 -55.89 7.98
C SER A 9 16.76 -54.61 7.91
N ALA A 10 17.51 -54.36 8.99
CA ALA A 10 18.59 -53.40 9.07
C ALA A 10 19.82 -53.91 8.31
N LEU A 11 20.58 -53.01 7.69
CA LEU A 11 21.90 -53.32 7.15
C LEU A 11 22.89 -52.21 7.53
N MET A 12 23.74 -52.52 8.51
CA MET A 12 25.02 -51.84 8.72
C MET A 12 25.97 -52.22 7.58
N LEU A 13 26.66 -51.24 7.00
CA LEU A 13 27.88 -51.49 6.24
C LEU A 13 29.03 -50.73 6.90
N ALA A 14 29.92 -51.50 7.53
CA ALA A 14 31.22 -51.05 7.97
C ALA A 14 32.24 -51.42 6.88
N THR A 15 33.00 -50.44 6.41
CA THR A 15 34.15 -50.66 5.53
C THR A 15 35.44 -50.27 6.27
N LEU A 16 36.20 -51.29 6.65
CA LEU A 16 37.61 -51.19 7.01
C LEU A 16 38.45 -50.89 5.76
N VAL A 17 39.38 -49.94 5.85
CA VAL A 17 40.51 -49.84 4.92
C VAL A 17 41.80 -50.04 5.72
N LEU A 18 42.58 -51.04 5.29
CA LEU A 18 43.88 -51.41 5.83
C LEU A 18 44.94 -50.34 5.53
N ALA A 19 45.80 -50.12 6.53
CA ALA A 19 47.03 -49.35 6.43
C ALA A 19 48.12 -50.13 5.68
N ALA A 20 48.81 -49.46 4.75
CA ALA A 20 50.10 -49.86 4.23
C ALA A 20 51.05 -48.66 4.32
N CYS A 21 52.11 -48.80 5.13
CA CYS A 21 53.22 -47.86 5.23
C CYS A 21 54.29 -48.15 4.16
N SER A 22 54.79 -47.11 3.49
CA SER A 22 56.21 -46.96 3.17
C SER A 22 56.56 -45.47 3.00
N PRO A 23 57.82 -45.08 3.26
CA PRO A 23 58.16 -43.76 3.77
C PRO A 23 58.78 -42.85 2.71
N GLY A 24 58.71 -41.54 2.97
CA GLY A 24 59.49 -40.54 2.28
C GLY A 24 58.64 -39.60 1.45
N ASP A 25 58.09 -38.58 2.11
CA ASP A 25 58.22 -37.18 1.66
C ASP A 25 57.70 -36.27 2.78
N GLU A 26 58.44 -35.20 3.03
CA GLU A 26 58.24 -34.25 4.12
C GLU A 26 56.83 -33.60 4.08
N PRO A 27 56.11 -33.50 5.21
CA PRO A 27 54.83 -32.82 5.24
C PRO A 27 55.03 -31.30 5.14
N PRO A 28 54.26 -30.58 4.31
CA PRO A 28 54.26 -29.13 4.34
C PRO A 28 53.71 -28.63 5.68
N VAL A 29 54.35 -27.57 6.18
CA VAL A 29 54.05 -26.90 7.44
C VAL A 29 52.54 -26.65 7.57
N ALA A 30 51.92 -27.26 8.58
CA ALA A 30 50.57 -26.96 8.99
C ALA A 30 50.47 -25.50 9.41
N ASN A 31 49.91 -24.65 8.56
CA ASN A 31 49.33 -23.40 9.02
C ASN A 31 48.22 -23.79 10.00
N LYS A 32 48.45 -23.54 11.29
CA LYS A 32 47.40 -23.50 12.31
C LYS A 32 46.32 -22.58 11.78
N ALA A 33 45.21 -23.15 11.31
CA ALA A 33 43.99 -22.42 11.09
C ALA A 33 43.67 -21.74 12.42
N ALA A 34 43.73 -20.41 12.43
CA ALA A 34 43.22 -19.63 13.52
C ALA A 34 41.74 -20.03 13.66
N THR A 35 41.42 -20.67 14.79
CA THR A 35 40.06 -20.73 15.31
C THR A 35 39.50 -19.31 15.18
N PRO A 36 38.34 -19.08 14.53
CA PRO A 36 37.75 -17.75 14.57
C PRO A 36 37.56 -17.44 16.04
N ALA A 37 38.29 -16.43 16.51
CA ALA A 37 38.11 -15.90 17.85
C ALA A 37 36.62 -15.62 17.98
N GLN A 38 35.98 -16.30 18.94
CA GLN A 38 34.74 -15.80 19.52
C GLN A 38 34.99 -14.32 19.78
N SER A 39 34.22 -13.46 19.11
CA SER A 39 34.26 -12.03 19.39
C SER A 39 34.08 -11.89 20.89
N ALA A 40 35.14 -11.44 21.57
CA ALA A 40 35.10 -11.14 22.98
C ALA A 40 33.91 -10.21 23.21
N ASP A 41 33.07 -10.56 24.19
CA ASP A 41 32.01 -9.68 24.70
C ASP A 41 32.62 -8.30 24.95
N GLU A 42 32.26 -7.32 24.12
CA GLU A 42 32.50 -5.91 24.45
C GLU A 42 31.80 -5.64 25.79
N PRO A 43 32.44 -4.93 26.73
CA PRO A 43 31.81 -4.61 28.00
C PRO A 43 30.53 -3.81 27.74
N ALA A 44 29.46 -4.21 28.43
CA ALA A 44 28.15 -3.56 28.39
C ALA A 44 28.31 -2.04 28.56
N ARG A 45 28.03 -1.27 27.50
CA ARG A 45 28.14 0.19 27.51
C ARG A 45 26.76 0.81 27.44
N GLU A 46 26.49 1.75 28.34
CA GLU A 46 25.31 2.61 28.24
C GLU A 46 25.46 3.49 27.00
N LEU A 47 24.47 3.40 26.09
CA LEU A 47 24.47 4.15 24.84
C LEU A 47 23.80 5.51 25.07
N ASP A 48 24.38 6.56 24.51
CA ASP A 48 23.74 7.89 24.51
C ASP A 48 22.55 7.94 23.55
N ALA A 49 21.78 9.03 23.59
CA ALA A 49 20.58 9.19 22.77
C ALA A 49 20.85 9.14 21.26
N GLU A 50 22.00 9.63 20.78
CA GLU A 50 22.35 9.63 19.36
C GLU A 50 22.72 8.21 18.89
N GLN A 51 23.43 7.46 19.72
CA GLN A 51 23.76 6.06 19.49
C GLN A 51 22.49 5.20 19.47
N LEU A 52 21.55 5.43 20.40
CA LEU A 52 20.25 4.76 20.42
C LEU A 52 19.43 5.08 19.16
N ALA A 53 19.37 6.33 18.73
CA ALA A 53 18.68 6.71 17.50
C ALA A 53 19.26 6.01 16.26
N LYS A 54 20.58 5.84 16.18
CA LYS A 54 21.23 5.07 15.08
C LYS A 54 20.95 3.57 15.14
N LEU A 55 20.69 3.03 16.34
CA LEU A 55 20.29 1.63 16.48
C LEU A 55 18.85 1.39 16.04
N ASP A 56 17.95 2.28 16.43
CA ASP A 56 16.51 2.17 16.18
C ASP A 56 16.09 2.66 14.79
N ASN A 57 16.82 3.63 14.23
CA ASN A 57 16.64 4.15 12.88
C ASN A 57 17.97 4.18 12.10
N PRO A 58 18.52 3.03 11.68
CA PRO A 58 19.80 2.97 10.97
C PRO A 58 19.79 3.65 9.60
N LYS A 59 18.60 3.95 9.04
CA LYS A 59 18.43 4.57 7.72
C LYS A 59 17.39 5.68 7.77
N PRO A 60 17.64 6.80 8.48
CA PRO A 60 16.64 7.85 8.65
C PRO A 60 16.17 8.41 7.30
N LEU A 61 14.86 8.63 7.17
CA LEU A 61 14.22 9.17 5.97
C LEU A 61 13.34 10.38 6.31
N PRO A 62 13.19 11.36 5.41
CA PRO A 62 12.19 12.41 5.55
C PRO A 62 10.79 11.82 5.78
N GLY A 63 10.02 12.44 6.67
CA GLY A 63 8.68 11.96 7.04
C GLY A 63 8.64 10.76 7.99
N ASP A 64 9.80 10.29 8.50
CA ASP A 64 9.84 9.34 9.61
C ASP A 64 9.18 9.96 10.84
N VAL A 65 8.31 9.20 11.51
CA VAL A 65 7.76 9.55 12.82
C VAL A 65 8.03 8.43 13.81
N SER A 66 8.15 8.75 15.08
CA SER A 66 8.54 7.77 16.08
C SER A 66 7.75 7.89 17.38
N LEU A 67 7.67 6.77 18.08
CA LEU A 67 7.15 6.66 19.44
C LEU A 67 8.27 6.22 20.38
N PRO A 68 8.36 6.76 21.60
CA PRO A 68 9.42 6.42 22.54
C PRO A 68 9.32 4.95 22.99
N LEU A 69 10.45 4.37 23.38
CA LEU A 69 10.51 3.05 24.02
C LEU A 69 10.70 3.18 25.53
N PRO A 70 10.25 2.18 26.33
CA PRO A 70 10.73 2.02 27.69
C PRO A 70 12.26 1.96 27.67
N CYS A 71 12.91 2.60 28.64
CA CYS A 71 14.38 2.61 28.75
C CYS A 71 15.12 3.33 27.62
N GLY A 72 14.45 4.24 26.90
CA GLY A 72 15.06 5.09 25.89
C GLY A 72 15.18 4.44 24.51
N GLY A 73 15.38 5.28 23.49
CA GLY A 73 15.25 4.90 22.09
C GLY A 73 13.81 5.03 21.60
N GLU A 74 13.56 4.51 20.40
CA GLU A 74 12.31 4.76 19.67
C GLU A 74 11.88 3.60 18.76
N MET A 75 10.57 3.51 18.54
CA MET A 75 9.97 2.70 17.48
C MET A 75 9.62 3.63 16.32
N VAL A 76 10.15 3.36 15.14
CA VAL A 76 10.03 4.24 13.96
C VAL A 76 8.96 3.73 13.01
N PHE A 77 8.15 4.64 12.49
CA PHE A 77 7.02 4.36 11.61
C PHE A 77 7.10 5.17 10.31
N ARG A 78 6.53 4.60 9.25
CA ARG A 78 6.19 5.31 8.02
C ARG A 78 4.69 5.52 7.95
N HIS A 79 4.29 6.68 7.44
CA HIS A 79 2.89 6.94 7.13
C HIS A 79 2.54 6.30 5.79
N VAL A 80 1.32 5.81 5.67
CA VAL A 80 0.73 5.38 4.40
C VAL A 80 -0.61 6.08 4.29
N TYR A 81 -0.81 6.87 3.23
CA TYR A 81 -2.05 7.62 3.03
C TYR A 81 -2.94 6.97 1.97
N ILE A 82 -4.24 7.14 2.08
CA ILE A 82 -5.27 6.81 1.09
C ILE A 82 -6.10 8.08 0.89
N LEU A 83 -6.38 8.45 -0.36
CA LEU A 83 -7.29 9.57 -0.66
C LEU A 83 -8.75 9.09 -0.57
N SER A 84 -9.45 9.52 0.47
CA SER A 84 -10.84 9.15 0.73
C SER A 84 -11.64 10.35 1.26
N GLN A 85 -12.97 10.27 1.19
CA GLN A 85 -13.87 11.33 1.66
C GLN A 85 -13.98 11.39 3.19
N GLY A 86 -13.49 10.36 3.90
CA GLY A 86 -13.64 10.23 5.34
C GLY A 86 -13.41 8.82 5.82
N SER A 87 -13.83 8.54 7.06
CA SER A 87 -13.61 7.24 7.70
C SER A 87 -14.54 6.12 7.21
N LEU A 88 -15.67 6.43 6.57
CA LEU A 88 -16.54 5.43 5.93
C LEU A 88 -16.27 5.21 4.44
N ASP A 89 -15.40 6.03 3.84
CA ASP A 89 -14.97 5.81 2.47
C ASP A 89 -13.75 4.89 2.45
N ASP A 90 -13.48 4.26 1.31
CA ASP A 90 -12.35 3.35 1.15
C ASP A 90 -11.84 3.32 -0.30
N ARG A 91 -10.74 2.60 -0.50
CA ARG A 91 -10.19 2.33 -1.81
C ARG A 91 -10.13 0.84 -2.04
N GLU A 92 -10.73 0.38 -3.13
CA GLU A 92 -10.53 -0.98 -3.61
C GLU A 92 -9.08 -1.16 -4.06
N VAL A 93 -8.47 -2.26 -3.63
CA VAL A 93 -7.11 -2.66 -3.99
C VAL A 93 -7.08 -4.12 -4.43
N SER A 94 -6.18 -4.40 -5.36
CA SER A 94 -5.86 -5.75 -5.83
C SER A 94 -4.66 -6.28 -5.07
N LEU A 95 -4.81 -7.44 -4.43
CA LEU A 95 -3.77 -8.13 -3.65
C LEU A 95 -3.51 -9.53 -4.22
N GLY A 96 -2.46 -10.19 -3.72
CA GLY A 96 -2.01 -11.48 -4.20
C GLY A 96 -1.38 -11.39 -5.60
N TYR A 97 -1.32 -12.51 -6.30
CA TYR A 97 -0.72 -12.57 -7.63
C TYR A 97 -1.54 -13.45 -8.58
N PRO A 98 -1.86 -12.99 -9.80
CA PRO A 98 -2.63 -13.77 -10.77
C PRO A 98 -1.72 -14.77 -11.49
N PHE A 99 -1.41 -15.89 -10.84
CA PHE A 99 -0.57 -16.94 -11.43
C PHE A 99 -1.18 -17.49 -12.73
N SER A 100 -0.35 -17.64 -13.76
CA SER A 100 -0.74 -18.32 -15.00
C SER A 100 -0.52 -19.83 -14.92
N GLU A 101 -1.27 -20.61 -15.69
CA GLU A 101 -1.03 -22.05 -15.78
C GLU A 101 0.38 -22.33 -16.31
N GLY A 102 1.13 -23.21 -15.63
CA GLY A 102 2.54 -23.49 -15.91
C GLY A 102 3.54 -22.61 -15.15
N GLU A 103 3.10 -21.53 -14.49
CA GLU A 103 3.97 -20.70 -13.66
C GLU A 103 4.30 -21.37 -12.31
N ALA A 104 5.52 -21.16 -11.83
CA ALA A 104 5.90 -21.53 -10.47
C ALA A 104 5.03 -20.79 -9.46
N GLY A 105 4.23 -21.53 -8.68
CA GLY A 105 3.26 -20.96 -7.74
C GLY A 105 1.79 -21.04 -8.17
N TYR A 106 1.49 -21.48 -9.40
CA TYR A 106 0.09 -21.68 -9.85
C TYR A 106 -0.71 -22.62 -8.94
N LYS A 107 -0.07 -23.68 -8.43
CA LYS A 107 -0.69 -24.59 -7.44
C LYS A 107 -0.91 -23.95 -6.06
N GLN A 108 -0.45 -22.71 -5.85
CA GLN A 108 -0.66 -21.92 -4.65
C GLN A 108 -1.65 -20.76 -4.89
N SER A 109 -2.35 -20.70 -6.02
CA SER A 109 -3.34 -19.65 -6.31
C SER A 109 -4.47 -19.61 -5.27
N PHE A 110 -4.84 -20.74 -4.67
CA PHE A 110 -5.82 -20.75 -3.58
C PHE A 110 -5.26 -20.23 -2.24
N ILE A 111 -3.94 -20.02 -2.14
CA ILE A 111 -3.26 -19.42 -0.99
C ILE A 111 -2.96 -17.96 -1.28
N SER A 112 -2.12 -17.69 -2.27
CA SER A 112 -1.53 -16.38 -2.57
C SER A 112 -2.10 -15.72 -3.84
N GLY A 113 -3.19 -16.28 -4.39
CA GLY A 113 -3.77 -15.81 -5.64
C GLY A 113 -4.38 -14.42 -5.55
N TYR A 114 -4.64 -13.86 -6.72
CA TYR A 114 -5.30 -12.57 -6.89
C TYR A 114 -6.62 -12.49 -6.11
N ARG A 115 -6.79 -11.40 -5.36
CA ARG A 115 -8.04 -11.07 -4.66
C ARG A 115 -8.24 -9.56 -4.56
N ARG A 116 -9.50 -9.14 -4.49
CA ARG A 116 -9.87 -7.76 -4.16
C ARG A 116 -10.04 -7.59 -2.66
N ASP A 117 -9.64 -6.44 -2.16
CA ASP A 117 -9.82 -6.01 -0.77
C ASP A 117 -10.03 -4.49 -0.72
N PHE A 118 -10.31 -3.94 0.45
CA PHE A 118 -10.55 -2.51 0.64
C PHE A 118 -9.63 -1.96 1.72
N ILE A 119 -9.16 -0.74 1.52
CA ILE A 119 -8.25 -0.08 2.45
C ILE A 119 -8.58 1.40 2.60
N ASN A 120 -8.45 1.89 3.83
CA ASN A 120 -8.44 3.31 4.17
C ASN A 120 -7.51 3.53 5.36
N GLY A 121 -7.08 4.78 5.55
CA GLY A 121 -6.43 5.21 6.77
C GLY A 121 -7.42 5.64 7.84
N GLN A 122 -6.98 5.65 9.09
CA GLN A 122 -7.81 5.98 10.24
C GLN A 122 -7.67 7.45 10.69
N PHE A 123 -6.55 8.07 10.34
CA PHE A 123 -6.14 9.39 10.82
C PHE A 123 -6.06 10.39 9.67
N SER A 124 -6.68 11.54 9.83
CA SER A 124 -6.37 12.75 9.07
C SER A 124 -5.18 13.48 9.71
N LEU A 125 -4.62 14.48 9.02
CA LEU A 125 -3.46 15.23 9.53
C LEU A 125 -3.74 15.85 10.91
N GLN A 126 -4.94 16.39 11.09
CA GLN A 126 -5.40 17.03 12.33
C GLN A 126 -5.60 16.06 13.52
N ASP A 127 -5.62 14.74 13.29
CA ASP A 127 -5.66 13.76 14.38
C ASP A 127 -4.27 13.52 15.01
N LEU A 128 -3.20 13.89 14.30
CA LEU A 128 -1.82 13.60 14.71
C LEU A 128 -1.34 14.59 15.79
N ALA A 129 -0.32 14.19 16.55
CA ALA A 129 0.38 15.11 17.45
C ALA A 129 1.07 16.23 16.65
N PRO A 130 1.21 17.47 17.18
CA PRO A 130 1.74 18.61 16.43
C PRO A 130 3.11 18.36 15.78
N GLN A 131 3.98 17.61 16.45
CA GLN A 131 5.27 17.21 15.90
C GLN A 131 5.14 16.35 14.64
N TRP A 132 4.22 15.39 14.62
CA TRP A 132 3.95 14.52 13.48
C TRP A 132 3.26 15.28 12.36
N GLN A 133 2.37 16.23 12.68
CA GLN A 133 1.77 17.11 11.68
C GLN A 133 2.84 17.85 10.88
N LYS A 134 3.79 18.49 11.58
CA LYS A 134 4.90 19.20 10.94
C LYS A 134 5.74 18.27 10.08
N GLN A 135 6.05 17.08 10.59
CA GLN A 135 6.91 16.12 9.91
C GLN A 135 6.27 15.51 8.66
N ILE A 136 4.94 15.35 8.63
CA ILE A 136 4.22 14.64 7.57
C ILE A 136 3.58 15.58 6.55
N ALA A 137 3.19 16.81 6.94
CA ALA A 137 2.42 17.71 6.08
C ALA A 137 3.07 17.97 4.71
N GLU A 138 4.40 18.05 4.65
CA GLU A 138 5.16 18.28 3.41
C GLU A 138 5.21 17.04 2.49
N HIS A 139 4.91 15.86 3.02
CA HIS A 139 4.93 14.58 2.31
C HIS A 139 3.54 14.11 1.87
N LEU A 140 2.48 14.84 2.23
CA LEU A 140 1.12 14.53 1.79
C LEU A 140 0.81 15.18 0.42
N PRO A 141 -0.06 14.55 -0.39
CA PRO A 141 -0.46 15.13 -1.66
C PRO A 141 -1.22 16.44 -1.45
N LYS A 142 -0.98 17.40 -2.34
CA LYS A 142 -1.74 18.66 -2.35
C LYS A 142 -3.15 18.39 -2.86
N ILE A 143 -4.13 18.70 -2.02
CA ILE A 143 -5.55 18.56 -2.34
C ILE A 143 -6.06 19.89 -2.89
N ASP A 144 -6.69 19.86 -4.06
CA ASP A 144 -7.26 21.04 -4.69
C ASP A 144 -8.49 21.54 -3.93
N ALA A 145 -8.67 22.86 -3.88
CA ALA A 145 -9.83 23.48 -3.25
C ALA A 145 -11.12 23.00 -3.94
N GLY A 146 -12.03 22.42 -3.17
CA GLY A 146 -13.29 21.84 -3.67
C GLY A 146 -13.27 20.33 -3.92
N SER A 147 -12.11 19.67 -3.82
CA SER A 147 -12.06 18.21 -3.76
C SER A 147 -12.67 17.70 -2.45
N PRO A 148 -13.53 16.68 -2.47
CA PRO A 148 -14.07 16.07 -1.25
C PRO A 148 -13.08 15.09 -0.60
N LEU A 149 -11.94 14.79 -1.26
CA LEU A 149 -10.97 13.82 -0.76
C LEU A 149 -9.99 14.47 0.21
N LYS A 150 -9.58 13.70 1.22
CA LYS A 150 -8.51 14.05 2.15
C LYS A 150 -7.55 12.86 2.30
N PRO A 151 -6.26 13.10 2.59
CA PRO A 151 -5.34 12.04 2.93
C PRO A 151 -5.73 11.45 4.29
N MET A 152 -6.19 10.21 4.26
CA MET A 152 -6.45 9.40 5.44
C MET A 152 -5.28 8.41 5.59
N MET A 153 -4.66 8.41 6.75
CA MET A 153 -3.39 7.74 7.01
C MET A 153 -3.53 6.61 8.02
N TYR A 154 -2.72 5.58 7.85
CA TYR A 154 -2.31 4.67 8.90
C TYR A 154 -0.78 4.67 8.99
N PHE A 155 -0.24 4.11 10.08
CA PHE A 155 1.20 4.06 10.32
C PHE A 155 1.62 2.62 10.50
N ILE A 156 2.74 2.27 9.87
CA ILE A 156 3.32 0.93 9.95
C ILE A 156 4.81 1.04 10.29
N GLY A 157 5.30 0.13 11.11
CA GLY A 157 6.68 0.08 11.56
C GLY A 157 7.60 0.05 10.35
N LYS A 158 8.63 0.90 10.37
CA LYS A 158 9.60 1.03 9.28
C LYS A 158 10.42 -0.24 9.10
N TYR A 159 10.69 -0.90 10.21
CA TYR A 159 11.45 -2.14 10.34
C TYR A 159 10.61 -3.20 11.05
N GLU A 160 11.08 -4.45 11.03
CA GLU A 160 10.63 -5.49 11.96
C GLU A 160 10.95 -5.09 13.41
N VAL A 161 10.15 -5.56 14.37
CA VAL A 161 10.45 -5.34 15.80
C VAL A 161 11.73 -6.07 16.17
N THR A 162 12.71 -5.34 16.71
CA THR A 162 14.01 -5.92 17.07
C THR A 162 13.97 -6.64 18.41
N ALA A 163 14.93 -7.54 18.64
CA ALA A 163 15.11 -8.24 19.92
C ALA A 163 15.23 -7.26 21.10
N ARG A 164 15.91 -6.12 20.91
CA ARG A 164 16.00 -5.04 21.91
C ARG A 164 14.64 -4.44 22.23
N GLN A 165 13.93 -4.00 21.19
CA GLN A 165 12.63 -3.35 21.34
C GLN A 165 11.64 -4.27 22.04
N TYR A 166 11.63 -5.56 21.65
CA TYR A 166 10.82 -6.59 22.29
C TYR A 166 11.14 -6.71 23.78
N ALA A 167 12.42 -6.86 24.14
CA ALA A 167 12.84 -6.99 25.53
C ALA A 167 12.46 -5.78 26.39
N GLN A 168 12.67 -4.55 25.90
CA GLN A 168 12.36 -3.31 26.62
C GLN A 168 10.87 -3.16 26.91
N VAL A 169 10.02 -3.45 25.92
CA VAL A 169 8.56 -3.41 26.09
C VAL A 169 8.10 -4.50 27.04
N MET A 170 8.52 -5.75 26.81
CA MET A 170 8.01 -6.88 27.57
C MET A 170 8.46 -6.87 29.03
N ALA A 171 9.58 -6.22 29.35
CA ALA A 171 9.98 -5.96 30.73
C ALA A 171 8.92 -5.15 31.51
N GLN A 172 8.12 -4.31 30.86
CA GLN A 172 7.07 -3.51 31.50
C GLN A 172 5.79 -4.31 31.82
N ALA A 173 5.68 -5.56 31.34
CA ALA A 173 4.43 -6.31 31.39
C ALA A 173 3.92 -6.55 32.82
N GLN A 174 4.81 -6.86 33.78
CA GLN A 174 4.45 -7.07 35.18
C GLN A 174 4.08 -5.76 35.88
N ALA A 175 4.89 -4.72 35.67
CA ALA A 175 4.64 -3.39 36.24
C ALA A 175 3.27 -2.83 35.83
N LEU A 176 2.90 -2.98 34.55
CA LEU A 176 1.61 -2.51 34.04
C LEU A 176 0.42 -3.39 34.45
N ALA A 177 0.64 -4.69 34.71
CA ALA A 177 -0.43 -5.61 35.09
C ALA A 177 -0.72 -5.62 36.59
N GLY A 178 0.30 -5.48 37.43
CA GLY A 178 0.20 -5.66 38.89
C GLY A 178 0.65 -4.46 39.73
N GLY A 179 1.09 -3.36 39.11
CA GLY A 179 1.62 -2.19 39.82
C GLY A 179 3.00 -2.42 40.44
N GLU A 180 3.70 -3.48 40.04
CA GLU A 180 5.09 -3.72 40.44
C GLU A 180 5.99 -2.57 39.96
N PRO A 181 7.12 -2.30 40.64
CA PRO A 181 8.08 -1.32 40.17
C PRO A 181 8.54 -1.67 38.75
N ALA A 182 8.58 -0.67 37.87
CA ALA A 182 9.16 -0.84 36.55
C ALA A 182 10.61 -1.35 36.70
N PRO A 183 11.01 -2.40 35.96
CA PRO A 183 12.35 -2.95 36.08
C PRO A 183 13.40 -1.93 35.67
N GLN A 184 14.58 -2.00 36.30
CA GLN A 184 15.71 -1.18 35.89
C GLN A 184 16.12 -1.52 34.45
N CYS A 185 16.44 -0.48 33.71
CA CYS A 185 16.87 -0.60 32.32
C CYS A 185 18.21 -1.31 32.23
N ALA A 186 18.24 -2.47 31.57
CA ALA A 186 19.49 -3.16 31.28
C ALA A 186 20.26 -2.43 30.16
N PRO A 187 21.59 -2.28 30.26
CA PRO A 187 22.39 -1.69 29.19
C PRO A 187 22.29 -2.52 27.91
N VAL A 188 22.39 -1.86 26.76
CA VAL A 188 22.32 -2.47 25.42
C VAL A 188 23.72 -2.86 24.99
N THR A 189 23.98 -4.15 24.74
CA THR A 189 25.38 -4.64 24.71
C THR A 189 25.82 -5.30 23.41
N SER A 190 25.00 -5.44 22.36
CA SER A 190 25.47 -6.11 21.14
C SER A 190 24.74 -5.75 19.84
N ALA A 191 25.41 -5.98 18.72
CA ALA A 191 24.83 -5.89 17.37
C ALA A 191 23.66 -6.86 17.15
N ALA A 192 23.58 -7.95 17.92
CA ALA A 192 22.45 -8.89 17.90
C ALA A 192 21.14 -8.25 18.39
N ALA A 193 21.24 -7.15 19.15
CA ALA A 193 20.10 -6.38 19.63
C ALA A 193 19.26 -5.76 18.49
N ARG A 194 19.85 -5.59 17.29
CA ARG A 194 19.17 -5.10 16.06
C ARG A 194 18.63 -6.22 15.16
N LEU A 195 18.80 -7.48 15.53
CA LEU A 195 18.16 -8.57 14.80
C LEU A 195 16.65 -8.52 15.03
N PRO A 196 15.82 -8.89 14.03
CA PRO A 196 14.39 -9.02 14.24
C PRO A 196 14.10 -10.07 15.33
N GLN A 197 13.14 -9.78 16.20
CA GLN A 197 12.69 -10.73 17.20
C GLN A 197 11.87 -11.82 16.51
N VAL A 198 12.40 -13.04 16.51
CA VAL A 198 11.77 -14.25 15.97
C VAL A 198 11.47 -15.25 17.09
N LYS A 199 11.02 -16.46 16.73
CA LYS A 199 10.70 -17.53 17.68
C LYS A 199 9.58 -17.15 18.63
N LEU A 200 8.63 -16.35 18.13
CA LEU A 200 7.47 -15.90 18.86
C LEU A 200 6.24 -16.70 18.47
N SER A 201 5.31 -16.82 19.41
CA SER A 201 3.94 -17.20 19.11
C SER A 201 3.13 -15.99 18.67
N ARG A 202 1.98 -16.27 18.07
CA ARG A 202 1.01 -15.23 17.72
C ARG A 202 0.58 -14.40 18.95
N PHE A 203 0.38 -15.07 20.09
CA PHE A 203 -0.06 -14.44 21.33
C PHE A 203 1.04 -13.58 21.95
N GLU A 204 2.31 -13.96 21.82
CA GLU A 204 3.45 -13.16 22.28
C GLU A 204 3.57 -11.84 21.49
N ALA A 205 3.38 -11.88 20.18
CA ALA A 205 3.37 -10.67 19.34
C ALA A 205 2.20 -9.73 19.67
N GLU A 206 1.00 -10.28 19.90
CA GLU A 206 -0.16 -9.51 20.36
C GLU A 206 0.03 -8.96 21.78
N ARG A 207 0.68 -9.73 22.66
CA ARG A 207 1.00 -9.30 24.01
C ARG A 207 1.98 -8.14 24.00
N PHE A 208 3.01 -8.17 23.15
CA PHE A 208 3.91 -7.03 22.94
C PHE A 208 3.12 -5.77 22.57
N ALA A 209 2.22 -5.87 21.58
CA ALA A 209 1.42 -4.74 21.13
C ALA A 209 0.53 -4.17 22.26
N ALA A 210 -0.08 -5.04 23.08
CA ALA A 210 -0.87 -4.65 24.23
C ALA A 210 -0.04 -3.95 25.31
N VAL A 211 1.13 -4.51 25.66
CA VAL A 211 2.04 -3.93 26.67
C VAL A 211 2.58 -2.59 26.20
N TYR A 212 2.98 -2.47 24.93
CA TYR A 212 3.51 -1.21 24.40
C TYR A 212 2.42 -0.12 24.36
N SER A 213 1.22 -0.49 23.93
CA SER A 213 0.06 0.43 23.94
C SER A 213 -0.24 0.95 25.35
N ALA A 214 -0.29 0.06 26.35
CA ALA A 214 -0.55 0.44 27.73
C ALA A 214 0.56 1.36 28.28
N TRP A 215 1.82 1.06 27.98
CA TRP A 215 2.95 1.90 28.38
C TRP A 215 2.88 3.30 27.74
N LEU A 216 2.60 3.39 26.44
CA LEU A 216 2.48 4.67 25.72
C LEU A 216 1.29 5.49 26.24
N LEU A 217 0.15 4.87 26.50
CA LEU A 217 -1.02 5.55 27.07
C LEU A 217 -0.76 6.08 28.50
N ALA A 218 0.06 5.38 29.28
CA ALA A 218 0.42 5.80 30.63
C ALA A 218 1.48 6.92 30.66
N ASN A 219 2.44 6.92 29.73
CA ASN A 219 3.64 7.78 29.80
C ASN A 219 3.70 8.87 28.72
N HIS A 220 3.08 8.64 27.55
CA HIS A 220 3.26 9.45 26.33
C HIS A 220 1.95 9.60 25.54
N ARG A 221 0.81 9.72 26.23
CA ARG A 221 -0.51 9.85 25.59
C ARG A 221 -0.61 11.06 24.66
N ASP A 222 0.14 12.12 24.96
CA ASP A 222 0.22 13.35 24.19
C ASP A 222 0.85 13.15 22.79
N LEU A 223 1.68 12.12 22.62
CA LEU A 223 2.33 11.80 21.35
C LEU A 223 1.46 10.92 20.43
N LEU A 224 0.44 10.26 20.99
CA LEU A 224 -0.41 9.35 20.25
C LEU A 224 -1.40 10.11 19.34
N PRO A 225 -1.56 9.69 18.07
CA PRO A 225 -2.69 10.13 17.27
C PRO A 225 -4.03 9.87 17.97
N VAL A 226 -5.00 10.74 17.76
CA VAL A 226 -6.35 10.60 18.32
C VAL A 226 -7.35 10.69 17.19
N SER A 227 -7.92 9.56 16.80
CA SER A 227 -8.96 9.52 15.76
C SER A 227 -10.19 10.26 16.26
N GLY A 228 -10.55 11.35 15.58
CA GLY A 228 -11.71 12.16 15.96
C GLY A 228 -11.45 12.90 17.25
N ARG A 229 -10.49 13.81 17.27
CA ARG A 229 -10.25 14.61 18.47
C ARG A 229 -11.50 15.44 18.82
N GLY A 230 -12.15 15.10 19.94
CA GLY A 230 -13.30 15.83 20.48
C GLY A 230 -12.89 16.96 21.42
N SER A 231 -13.88 17.62 22.04
CA SER A 231 -13.60 18.62 23.08
C SER A 231 -13.06 17.97 24.36
N LYS A 232 -13.39 16.70 24.60
CA LYS A 232 -12.86 15.91 25.72
C LYS A 232 -11.99 14.75 25.23
N ALA A 233 -11.01 14.37 26.04
CA ALA A 233 -10.00 13.38 25.66
C ALA A 233 -10.57 11.96 25.47
N GLU A 234 -11.69 11.65 26.12
CA GLU A 234 -12.41 10.37 26.06
C GLU A 234 -13.39 10.25 24.90
N GLU A 235 -13.69 11.35 24.19
CA GLU A 235 -14.61 11.34 23.05
C GLU A 235 -13.92 10.80 21.78
N GLY A 236 -12.61 11.03 21.65
CA GLY A 236 -11.79 10.53 20.56
C GLY A 236 -11.23 9.14 20.81
N GLY A 237 -10.86 8.46 19.72
CA GLY A 237 -10.19 7.17 19.76
C GLY A 237 -8.69 7.35 19.87
N ALA A 238 -8.14 7.32 21.10
CA ALA A 238 -6.69 7.31 21.28
C ALA A 238 -6.06 6.12 20.55
N ALA A 239 -4.94 6.37 19.88
CA ALA A 239 -4.26 5.34 19.12
C ALA A 239 -3.64 4.27 20.04
N PHE A 240 -3.49 3.08 19.48
CA PHE A 240 -2.83 1.94 20.11
C PHE A 240 -2.02 1.16 19.07
N VAL A 241 -1.03 0.42 19.55
CA VAL A 241 -0.17 -0.45 18.75
C VAL A 241 -0.86 -1.80 18.55
N ARG A 242 -0.78 -2.32 17.33
CA ARG A 242 -1.29 -3.65 16.95
C ARG A 242 -0.42 -4.27 15.88
N LEU A 243 -0.72 -5.51 15.50
CA LEU A 243 -0.19 -6.08 14.26
C LEU A 243 -0.89 -5.43 13.06
N PRO A 244 -0.20 -5.22 11.93
CA PRO A 244 -0.84 -4.72 10.71
C PRO A 244 -1.86 -5.76 10.23
N THR A 245 -2.94 -5.30 9.60
CA THR A 245 -3.79 -6.20 8.83
C THR A 245 -3.05 -6.70 7.60
N GLU A 246 -3.51 -7.80 7.01
CA GLU A 246 -2.94 -8.36 5.80
C GLU A 246 -3.01 -7.37 4.64
N VAL A 247 -4.11 -6.62 4.53
CA VAL A 247 -4.30 -5.59 3.50
C VAL A 247 -3.37 -4.40 3.72
N GLU A 248 -3.23 -3.91 4.95
CA GLU A 248 -2.29 -2.81 5.28
C GLU A 248 -0.84 -3.21 5.03
N TRP A 249 -0.47 -4.43 5.41
CA TRP A 249 0.87 -4.97 5.22
C TRP A 249 1.18 -5.07 3.74
N GLU A 250 0.31 -5.71 2.97
CA GLU A 250 0.58 -5.97 1.55
C GLU A 250 0.52 -4.68 0.73
N PHE A 251 -0.45 -3.79 0.99
CA PHE A 251 -0.50 -2.48 0.35
C PHE A 251 0.78 -1.69 0.61
N ALA A 252 1.26 -1.65 1.86
CA ALA A 252 2.49 -0.96 2.21
C ALA A 252 3.74 -1.63 1.63
N ALA A 253 3.84 -2.96 1.66
CA ALA A 253 4.96 -3.71 1.07
C ALA A 253 5.07 -3.47 -0.44
N ARG A 254 3.93 -3.29 -1.11
CA ARG A 254 3.84 -2.98 -2.54
C ARG A 254 4.22 -1.54 -2.90
N GLY A 255 4.42 -0.67 -1.91
CA GLY A 255 4.75 0.75 -2.11
C GLY A 255 3.54 1.68 -1.98
N GLY A 256 2.35 1.15 -1.69
CA GLY A 256 1.12 1.88 -1.38
C GLY A 256 0.91 3.11 -2.25
N SER A 257 0.87 4.28 -1.62
CA SER A 257 0.59 5.53 -2.32
C SER A 257 1.82 6.20 -2.95
N GLU A 258 2.99 5.58 -2.95
CA GLU A 258 4.20 6.09 -3.63
C GLU A 258 4.38 5.53 -5.05
N VAL A 259 3.53 4.57 -5.46
CA VAL A 259 3.61 3.92 -6.78
C VAL A 259 2.31 4.08 -7.56
N SER A 260 2.35 3.88 -8.87
CA SER A 260 1.15 3.88 -9.71
C SER A 260 0.24 2.68 -9.42
N ARG A 261 -1.02 2.75 -9.86
CA ARG A 261 -1.96 1.63 -9.75
C ARG A 261 -1.43 0.38 -10.47
N GLN A 262 -0.83 0.56 -11.64
CA GLN A 262 -0.26 -0.53 -12.42
C GLN A 262 0.88 -1.22 -11.67
N GLU A 263 1.76 -0.47 -11.02
CA GLU A 263 2.85 -1.03 -10.22
C GLU A 263 2.31 -1.80 -9.01
N LEU A 264 1.29 -1.28 -8.31
CA LEU A 264 0.66 -1.98 -7.17
C LEU A 264 0.18 -3.39 -7.53
N GLU A 265 -0.32 -3.57 -8.76
CA GLU A 265 -0.86 -4.84 -9.26
C GLU A 265 0.22 -5.84 -9.71
N GLY A 266 1.48 -5.40 -9.83
CA GLY A 266 2.62 -6.24 -10.22
C GLY A 266 3.15 -7.15 -9.11
N ARG A 267 4.12 -8.03 -9.44
CA ARG A 267 4.84 -8.85 -8.44
C ARG A 267 5.77 -8.01 -7.54
N LEU A 268 6.24 -6.89 -8.10
CA LEU A 268 6.98 -5.79 -7.47
C LEU A 268 8.37 -6.07 -6.91
N PHE A 269 8.80 -7.30 -6.70
CA PHE A 269 10.20 -7.57 -6.38
C PHE A 269 10.75 -8.72 -7.23
N PRO A 270 12.00 -8.64 -7.71
CA PRO A 270 12.88 -7.45 -7.66
C PRO A 270 12.28 -6.21 -8.35
N ARG A 271 12.78 -5.02 -8.02
CA ARG A 271 12.30 -3.75 -8.59
C ARG A 271 13.21 -3.26 -9.70
N PRO A 272 12.70 -2.48 -10.66
CA PRO A 272 13.52 -1.69 -11.56
C PRO A 272 14.47 -0.81 -10.75
N VAL A 273 15.73 -0.76 -11.16
CA VAL A 273 16.69 0.19 -10.60
C VAL A 273 16.43 1.56 -11.22
N GLU A 274 16.56 2.64 -10.44
CA GLU A 274 16.40 3.99 -10.97
C GLU A 274 17.34 4.23 -12.16
N GLY A 275 16.79 4.66 -13.29
CA GLY A 275 17.52 4.88 -14.54
C GLY A 275 17.78 3.61 -15.37
N SER A 276 17.16 2.47 -15.03
CA SER A 276 17.25 1.19 -15.74
C SER A 276 15.88 0.68 -16.15
N ASP A 277 15.79 0.08 -17.35
CA ASP A 277 14.60 -0.67 -17.81
C ASP A 277 14.60 -2.12 -17.29
N GLU A 278 15.68 -2.55 -16.63
CA GLU A 278 15.84 -3.88 -16.05
C GLU A 278 15.67 -3.87 -14.53
N ASP A 279 15.07 -4.96 -14.01
CA ASP A 279 15.01 -5.25 -12.58
C ASP A 279 16.42 -5.45 -12.01
N GLY A 280 16.66 -4.93 -10.81
CA GLY A 280 17.89 -5.21 -10.08
C GLY A 280 17.91 -6.61 -9.47
N PRO A 281 19.04 -7.06 -8.90
CA PRO A 281 19.08 -8.33 -8.20
C PRO A 281 18.27 -8.26 -6.89
N LEU A 282 17.49 -9.31 -6.58
CA LEU A 282 16.66 -9.38 -5.35
C LEU A 282 17.47 -9.10 -4.07
N ALA A 283 18.75 -9.45 -4.08
CA ALA A 283 19.69 -9.26 -2.98
C ALA A 283 19.88 -7.80 -2.51
N LYS A 284 19.47 -6.81 -3.33
CA LYS A 284 19.43 -5.39 -2.93
C LYS A 284 18.35 -5.13 -1.88
N TRP A 285 17.19 -5.78 -2.00
CA TRP A 285 16.01 -5.50 -1.17
C TRP A 285 15.73 -6.58 -0.12
N ALA A 286 16.23 -7.81 -0.31
CA ALA A 286 15.88 -8.94 0.55
C ALA A 286 17.10 -9.66 1.15
N VAL A 287 16.90 -10.20 2.36
CA VAL A 287 17.76 -11.21 2.98
C VAL A 287 17.09 -12.56 2.78
N PHE A 288 17.71 -13.46 2.03
CA PHE A 288 17.13 -14.74 1.63
C PHE A 288 18.20 -15.79 1.37
N ASN A 289 17.79 -17.04 1.12
CA ASN A 289 18.70 -18.13 0.83
C ASN A 289 19.15 -18.10 -0.65
N GLN A 290 20.38 -17.62 -0.87
CA GLN A 290 20.99 -17.51 -2.19
C GLN A 290 21.62 -18.84 -2.63
N VAL A 291 20.92 -19.59 -3.48
CA VAL A 291 21.42 -20.88 -4.00
C VAL A 291 22.38 -20.69 -5.18
N ALA A 292 22.14 -19.71 -6.05
CA ALA A 292 23.00 -19.38 -7.19
C ALA A 292 23.73 -18.05 -6.94
N GLY A 293 25.04 -18.00 -7.19
CA GLY A 293 25.86 -16.79 -7.01
C GLY A 293 26.00 -16.31 -5.55
N GLY A 294 25.60 -17.13 -4.57
CA GLY A 294 25.66 -16.80 -3.15
C GLY A 294 27.08 -16.74 -2.60
N THR A 295 27.25 -16.06 -1.47
CA THR A 295 28.55 -15.85 -0.80
C THR A 295 29.16 -17.12 -0.17
N GLY A 296 28.46 -18.27 -0.24
CA GLY A 296 28.81 -19.51 0.46
C GLY A 296 28.53 -19.48 1.97
N GLN A 297 27.98 -18.38 2.50
CA GLN A 297 27.59 -18.29 3.91
C GLN A 297 26.23 -18.94 4.15
N ALA A 298 26.09 -19.61 5.30
CA ALA A 298 24.81 -20.16 5.72
C ALA A 298 23.76 -19.05 5.86
N PRO A 299 22.52 -19.27 5.38
CA PRO A 299 21.45 -18.28 5.50
C PRO A 299 21.19 -17.99 6.98
N ARG A 300 21.11 -16.69 7.33
CA ARG A 300 20.89 -16.21 8.69
C ARG A 300 20.11 -14.90 8.70
N LEU A 301 19.51 -14.59 9.84
CA LEU A 301 18.97 -13.25 10.12
C LEU A 301 20.07 -12.19 10.01
N MET A 302 19.66 -11.01 9.56
CA MET A 302 20.53 -9.84 9.48
C MET A 302 19.92 -8.70 10.31
N PRO A 303 20.75 -7.76 10.81
CA PRO A 303 20.24 -6.55 11.43
C PRO A 303 19.29 -5.80 10.49
N ILE A 304 18.25 -5.19 11.07
CA ILE A 304 17.28 -4.39 10.32
C ILE A 304 17.96 -3.28 9.50
N GLY A 305 17.37 -2.94 8.35
CA GLY A 305 17.85 -1.82 7.52
C GLY A 305 19.19 -2.05 6.84
N THR A 306 19.62 -3.30 6.67
CA THR A 306 20.83 -3.68 5.92
C THR A 306 20.61 -3.75 4.41
N LYS A 307 19.35 -3.84 3.97
CA LYS A 307 18.90 -3.82 2.58
C LYS A 307 18.32 -2.48 2.17
N GLU A 308 17.98 -2.32 0.90
CA GLU A 308 17.27 -1.15 0.39
C GLU A 308 15.79 -1.17 0.78
N ALA A 309 15.23 0.01 1.01
CA ALA A 309 13.82 0.16 1.30
C ALA A 309 12.96 -0.03 0.03
N ASN A 310 11.68 -0.32 0.23
CA ASN A 310 10.67 -0.16 -0.80
C ASN A 310 10.32 1.34 -1.02
N PRO A 311 9.50 1.71 -2.01
CA PRO A 311 9.16 3.11 -2.29
C PRO A 311 8.55 3.90 -1.11
N LEU A 312 7.88 3.24 -0.17
CA LEU A 312 7.35 3.87 1.05
C LEU A 312 8.42 4.12 2.12
N GLY A 313 9.65 3.65 1.92
CA GLY A 313 10.71 3.71 2.91
C GLY A 313 10.67 2.57 3.93
N LEU A 314 9.96 1.48 3.65
CA LEU A 314 9.92 0.29 4.50
C LEU A 314 11.07 -0.65 4.15
N PHE A 315 11.75 -1.15 5.19
CA PHE A 315 12.84 -2.08 5.06
C PHE A 315 12.39 -3.50 5.40
N ASP A 316 13.11 -4.48 4.86
CA ASP A 316 12.97 -5.89 5.20
C ASP A 316 11.54 -6.42 4.97
N VAL A 317 10.77 -5.79 4.06
CA VAL A 317 9.40 -6.21 3.72
C VAL A 317 9.34 -7.55 3.01
N ILE A 318 10.47 -8.00 2.45
CA ILE A 318 10.62 -9.33 1.87
C ILE A 318 11.94 -9.96 2.35
N GLY A 319 11.86 -11.20 2.82
CA GLY A 319 12.99 -11.89 3.44
C GLY A 319 13.22 -11.46 4.89
N ASN A 320 14.45 -11.64 5.38
CA ASN A 320 14.84 -11.48 6.79
C ASN A 320 13.95 -12.29 7.74
N ALA A 321 13.00 -11.71 8.46
CA ALA A 321 11.99 -12.44 9.21
C ALA A 321 10.61 -12.39 8.53
N ALA A 322 9.93 -13.53 8.53
CA ALA A 322 8.54 -13.57 8.09
C ALA A 322 7.65 -12.88 9.13
N GLU A 323 6.62 -12.17 8.71
CA GLU A 323 5.90 -11.25 9.59
C GLU A 323 4.44 -11.66 9.83
N MET A 324 4.06 -11.79 11.10
CA MET A 324 2.67 -12.04 11.50
C MET A 324 1.77 -10.83 11.21
N VAL A 325 0.59 -11.07 10.62
CA VAL A 325 -0.44 -10.04 10.36
C VAL A 325 -1.75 -10.40 11.03
N GLN A 326 -2.61 -9.41 11.28
CA GLN A 326 -3.67 -9.46 12.30
C GLN A 326 -4.70 -10.60 12.11
N GLU A 327 -5.00 -10.99 10.88
CA GLU A 327 -6.13 -11.86 10.54
C GLU A 327 -5.84 -13.36 10.60
N SER A 328 -6.91 -14.14 10.76
CA SER A 328 -6.91 -15.57 10.47
C SER A 328 -6.74 -15.82 8.97
N PHE A 329 -6.07 -16.92 8.65
CA PHE A 329 -5.88 -17.36 7.28
C PHE A 329 -7.22 -17.77 6.66
N GLN A 330 -7.44 -17.32 5.43
CA GLN A 330 -8.56 -17.69 4.60
C GLN A 330 -8.03 -17.96 3.20
N LEU A 331 -8.39 -19.10 2.61
CA LEU A 331 -8.08 -19.39 1.20
C LEU A 331 -8.66 -18.31 0.28
N VAL A 332 -8.08 -18.20 -0.91
CA VAL A 332 -8.60 -17.37 -1.99
C VAL A 332 -9.49 -18.22 -2.87
N SER A 333 -10.71 -17.73 -3.14
CA SER A 333 -11.67 -18.36 -4.03
C SER A 333 -12.39 -17.28 -4.84
N ALA A 334 -12.38 -17.42 -6.17
CA ALA A 334 -13.04 -16.48 -7.10
C ALA A 334 -12.73 -14.99 -6.83
N GLY A 335 -11.46 -14.67 -6.57
CA GLY A 335 -11.02 -13.28 -6.37
C GLY A 335 -11.38 -12.66 -5.01
N ARG A 336 -11.82 -13.47 -4.03
CA ARG A 336 -12.08 -13.04 -2.65
C ARG A 336 -11.56 -14.04 -1.62
N ARG A 337 -11.51 -13.64 -0.35
CA ARG A 337 -11.29 -14.57 0.77
C ARG A 337 -12.51 -15.48 0.94
N GLN A 338 -12.31 -16.79 1.07
CA GLN A 338 -13.39 -17.75 1.36
C GLN A 338 -13.78 -17.74 2.85
N GLY A 339 -14.92 -18.33 3.20
CA GLY A 339 -15.58 -18.14 4.50
C GLY A 339 -14.98 -18.87 5.71
N THR A 340 -14.09 -19.84 5.53
CA THR A 340 -13.46 -20.59 6.62
C THR A 340 -12.25 -19.85 7.18
N TYR A 341 -12.16 -19.76 8.50
CA TYR A 341 -11.07 -19.12 9.23
C TYR A 341 -10.13 -20.19 9.78
N GLY A 342 -8.87 -20.16 9.36
CA GLY A 342 -7.83 -21.11 9.75
C GLY A 342 -6.86 -20.56 10.80
N GLY A 343 -5.60 -20.94 10.66
CA GLY A 343 -4.49 -20.45 11.48
C GLY A 343 -4.20 -18.96 11.31
N PHE A 344 -3.02 -18.48 11.70
CA PHE A 344 -2.65 -17.08 11.48
C PHE A 344 -1.86 -16.90 10.19
N VAL A 345 -1.99 -15.71 9.60
CA VAL A 345 -1.29 -15.36 8.36
C VAL A 345 0.11 -14.83 8.67
N VAL A 346 1.08 -15.28 7.87
CA VAL A 346 2.45 -14.74 7.84
C VAL A 346 2.80 -14.29 6.42
N LYS A 347 3.46 -13.13 6.32
CA LYS A 347 3.79 -12.40 5.08
C LYS A 347 5.30 -12.20 4.92
N GLY A 348 5.73 -11.74 3.74
CA GLY A 348 7.11 -11.31 3.45
C GLY A 348 8.14 -12.42 3.19
N GLY A 349 7.92 -13.62 3.71
CA GLY A 349 8.93 -14.68 3.67
C GLY A 349 10.12 -14.37 4.60
N ASN A 350 11.15 -15.20 4.60
CA ASN A 350 12.25 -15.10 5.56
C ASN A 350 13.60 -15.45 4.91
N TYR A 351 14.66 -15.36 5.70
CA TYR A 351 16.04 -15.60 5.28
C TYR A 351 16.34 -17.02 4.75
N LEU A 352 15.48 -18.02 4.99
CA LEU A 352 15.60 -19.38 4.45
C LEU A 352 14.90 -19.57 3.09
N GLU A 353 14.09 -18.59 2.65
CA GLU A 353 13.36 -18.66 1.39
C GLU A 353 14.27 -18.51 0.17
N GLY A 354 13.91 -19.18 -0.92
CA GLY A 354 14.58 -19.00 -2.20
C GLY A 354 14.02 -17.80 -2.99
N GLU A 355 14.81 -17.30 -3.94
CA GLU A 355 14.44 -16.17 -4.80
C GLU A 355 13.09 -16.36 -5.52
N GLY A 356 12.85 -17.55 -6.07
CA GLY A 356 11.64 -17.85 -6.85
C GLY A 356 10.33 -17.85 -6.03
N THR A 357 10.41 -17.97 -4.70
CA THR A 357 9.24 -18.06 -3.81
C THR A 357 8.94 -16.75 -3.08
N LEU A 358 9.85 -15.78 -3.09
CA LEU A 358 9.68 -14.49 -2.44
C LEU A 358 8.94 -13.50 -3.34
N PHE A 359 7.81 -12.98 -2.85
CA PHE A 359 7.03 -11.91 -3.46
C PHE A 359 6.05 -11.31 -2.44
N THR A 360 5.57 -10.09 -2.65
CA THR A 360 4.70 -9.35 -1.71
C THR A 360 3.34 -10.03 -1.47
N GLY A 361 2.81 -10.70 -2.49
CA GLY A 361 1.58 -11.47 -2.42
C GLY A 361 1.68 -12.80 -1.66
N MET A 362 2.89 -13.24 -1.28
CA MET A 362 3.10 -14.53 -0.62
C MET A 362 2.37 -14.59 0.72
N ARG A 363 1.71 -15.71 0.99
CA ARG A 363 1.02 -15.98 2.25
C ARG A 363 1.42 -17.36 2.77
N ARG A 364 1.59 -17.45 4.09
CA ARG A 364 1.68 -18.73 4.80
C ARG A 364 0.65 -18.78 5.90
N GLU A 365 0.16 -19.99 6.13
CA GLU A 365 -0.68 -20.33 7.26
C GLU A 365 0.16 -21.10 8.27
N TYR A 366 0.13 -20.68 9.52
CA TYR A 366 0.66 -21.45 10.64
C TYR A 366 -0.43 -21.71 11.68
N PRO A 367 -0.46 -22.90 12.32
CA PRO A 367 -1.41 -23.18 13.38
C PRO A 367 -1.10 -22.30 14.61
N LEU A 368 -2.09 -22.01 15.44
CA LEU A 368 -1.88 -21.28 16.70
C LEU A 368 -1.17 -22.13 17.77
N PHE A 369 -1.36 -23.45 17.73
CA PHE A 369 -0.82 -24.40 18.69
C PHE A 369 -0.17 -25.59 17.99
N GLY A 370 0.88 -26.13 18.61
CA GLY A 370 1.48 -27.41 18.25
C GLY A 370 0.60 -28.60 18.70
N ALA A 371 0.97 -29.80 18.26
CA ALA A 371 0.24 -31.03 18.61
C ALA A 371 0.29 -31.37 20.11
N ASP A 372 1.26 -30.83 20.84
CA ASP A 372 1.43 -30.96 22.30
C ASP A 372 0.65 -29.89 23.10
N GLY A 373 -0.07 -29.00 22.41
CA GLY A 373 -0.81 -27.89 23.02
C GLY A 373 0.03 -26.66 23.34
N SER A 374 1.34 -26.68 23.06
CA SER A 374 2.18 -25.48 23.19
C SER A 374 1.81 -24.44 22.12
N GLU A 375 1.97 -23.15 22.41
CA GLU A 375 1.76 -22.13 21.38
C GLU A 375 2.81 -22.29 20.26
N GLN A 376 2.37 -22.20 19.01
CA GLN A 376 3.23 -22.41 17.85
C GLN A 376 4.31 -21.33 17.76
N ARG A 377 5.58 -21.76 17.64
CA ARG A 377 6.76 -20.90 17.44
C ARG A 377 7.62 -21.44 16.30
N ASN A 378 8.33 -20.58 15.60
CA ASN A 378 9.36 -21.01 14.65
C ASN A 378 10.51 -19.99 14.55
N GLU A 379 11.68 -20.47 14.15
CA GLU A 379 12.94 -19.69 14.15
C GLU A 379 12.98 -18.54 13.12
N THR A 380 11.96 -18.40 12.28
CA THR A 380 11.97 -17.46 11.15
C THR A 380 10.87 -16.40 11.20
N THR A 381 9.91 -16.53 12.12
CA THR A 381 8.73 -15.66 12.17
C THR A 381 8.85 -14.67 13.30
N GLY A 382 8.84 -13.40 12.94
CA GLY A 382 8.70 -12.25 13.82
C GLY A 382 7.48 -11.42 13.43
N PHE A 383 7.57 -10.10 13.57
CA PHE A 383 6.48 -9.20 13.24
C PHE A 383 6.97 -7.76 13.10
N ARG A 384 6.16 -6.93 12.45
CA ARG A 384 6.18 -5.48 12.59
C ARG A 384 4.86 -5.01 13.20
N VAL A 385 4.83 -3.75 13.63
CA VAL A 385 3.64 -3.16 14.24
C VAL A 385 2.98 -2.12 13.35
N ALA A 386 1.70 -1.86 13.59
CA ALA A 386 0.94 -0.75 13.02
C ALA A 386 0.25 0.03 14.15
N ILE A 387 -0.17 1.25 13.83
CA ILE A 387 -0.94 2.11 14.75
C ILE A 387 -2.40 2.11 14.30
N GLY A 388 -3.28 1.67 15.19
CA GLY A 388 -4.74 1.74 15.03
C GLY A 388 -5.38 2.66 16.06
N ALA A 389 -6.68 2.87 15.92
CA ALA A 389 -7.54 3.52 16.90
C ALA A 389 -8.95 2.89 16.85
N LEU A 390 -9.92 3.48 17.55
CA LEU A 390 -11.33 3.10 17.37
C LEU A 390 -11.84 3.56 16.00
N SER A 391 -12.54 2.69 15.26
CA SER A 391 -13.11 3.04 13.95
C SER A 391 -14.31 4.00 14.04
N ALA A 392 -15.04 3.94 15.16
CA ALA A 392 -16.21 4.79 15.42
C ALA A 392 -16.10 5.46 16.80
N PRO A 393 -15.16 6.41 17.00
CA PRO A 393 -15.09 7.18 18.23
C PRO A 393 -16.33 8.07 18.37
N ARG A 394 -16.75 8.37 19.60
CA ARG A 394 -18.00 9.11 19.88
C ARG A 394 -18.02 10.47 19.17
N SER A 395 -16.90 11.16 19.14
CA SER A 395 -16.70 12.44 18.45
C SER A 395 -16.93 12.40 16.94
N ARG A 396 -16.83 11.23 16.29
CA ARG A 396 -17.07 11.06 14.84
C ARG A 396 -18.42 10.47 14.51
N TYR A 397 -19.23 10.09 15.50
CA TYR A 397 -20.46 9.35 15.23
C TYR A 397 -21.42 10.13 14.31
N ASP A 398 -21.57 11.44 14.52
CA ASP A 398 -22.40 12.29 13.65
C ASP A 398 -21.83 12.41 12.22
N GLU A 399 -20.51 12.51 12.06
CA GLU A 399 -19.84 12.50 10.76
C GLU A 399 -20.09 11.16 10.03
N LEU A 400 -19.87 10.05 10.72
CA LEU A 400 -20.06 8.69 10.18
C LEU A 400 -21.53 8.48 9.80
N PHE A 401 -22.46 8.86 10.67
CA PHE A 401 -23.89 8.74 10.40
C PHE A 401 -24.30 9.58 9.18
N SER A 402 -23.82 10.83 9.09
CA SER A 402 -24.07 11.69 7.93
C SER A 402 -23.48 11.10 6.63
N GLN A 403 -22.28 10.53 6.67
CA GLN A 403 -21.66 9.86 5.53
C GLN A 403 -22.45 8.62 5.10
N TRP A 404 -22.84 7.76 6.05
CA TRP A 404 -23.65 6.57 5.79
C TRP A 404 -24.99 6.94 5.16
N GLN A 405 -25.65 7.98 5.68
CA GLN A 405 -26.89 8.49 5.10
C GLN A 405 -26.73 8.96 3.65
N LYS A 406 -25.57 9.50 3.28
CA LYS A 406 -25.27 9.98 1.90
C LYS A 406 -24.93 8.85 0.93
N GLN A 407 -24.16 7.83 1.35
CA GLN A 407 -23.72 6.72 0.47
C GLN A 407 -24.87 5.90 -0.13
N GLY A 408 -26.06 5.97 0.49
CA GLY A 408 -27.28 5.32 0.01
C GLY A 408 -28.22 6.23 -0.80
N ARG A 409 -27.87 7.49 -1.07
CA ARG A 409 -28.74 8.45 -1.79
C ARG A 409 -28.58 8.36 -3.30
N LEU A 410 -29.69 8.35 -4.04
CA LEU A 410 -29.66 8.46 -5.50
C LEU A 410 -29.25 9.84 -5.96
N ALA A 411 -29.60 10.90 -5.21
CA ALA A 411 -29.15 12.26 -5.50
C ALA A 411 -27.61 12.39 -5.48
N GLY A 412 -26.91 11.46 -4.82
CA GLY A 412 -25.44 11.38 -4.90
C GLY A 412 -24.89 10.93 -6.26
N LEU A 413 -25.71 10.31 -7.12
CA LEU A 413 -25.29 9.73 -8.40
C LEU A 413 -25.40 10.70 -9.59
N THR A 414 -26.31 11.67 -9.52
CA THR A 414 -26.59 12.65 -10.58
C THR A 414 -27.09 13.96 -10.00
N ASP A 415 -26.77 15.08 -10.67
CA ASP A 415 -27.27 16.42 -10.30
C ASP A 415 -28.72 16.64 -10.80
N ASP A 416 -29.29 15.69 -11.57
CA ASP A 416 -30.66 15.78 -12.10
C ASP A 416 -31.76 15.51 -11.05
N ILE A 417 -31.40 14.86 -9.94
CA ILE A 417 -32.32 14.52 -8.86
C ILE A 417 -31.97 15.40 -7.66
N GLY A 418 -32.87 16.32 -7.29
CA GLY A 418 -32.72 17.10 -6.07
C GLY A 418 -32.99 16.25 -4.82
N ASP A 419 -32.43 16.65 -3.67
CA ASP A 419 -32.59 15.92 -2.39
C ASP A 419 -34.07 15.62 -2.07
N ALA A 420 -34.98 16.58 -2.26
CA ALA A 420 -36.41 16.42 -2.00
C ALA A 420 -37.12 15.39 -2.92
N GLU A 421 -36.49 15.04 -4.04
CA GLU A 421 -36.98 14.05 -5.01
C GLU A 421 -36.31 12.69 -4.84
N ASP A 422 -35.34 12.57 -3.93
CA ASP A 422 -34.62 11.31 -3.71
C ASP A 422 -35.58 10.22 -3.18
N PRO A 423 -35.78 9.13 -3.95
CA PRO A 423 -36.70 8.08 -3.56
C PRO A 423 -36.26 7.31 -2.31
N THR A 424 -34.95 7.23 -2.02
CA THR A 424 -34.45 6.62 -0.77
C THR A 424 -34.77 7.49 0.44
N GLN A 425 -34.76 8.82 0.29
CA GLN A 425 -35.13 9.75 1.36
C GLN A 425 -36.63 9.73 1.62
N ARG A 426 -37.43 9.65 0.55
CA ARG A 426 -38.87 9.43 0.65
C ARG A 426 -39.18 8.10 1.33
N LEU A 427 -38.47 7.02 0.98
CA LEU A 427 -38.66 5.71 1.60
C LEU A 427 -38.27 5.69 3.08
N ASP A 428 -37.14 6.30 3.47
CA ASP A 428 -36.77 6.50 4.89
C ASP A 428 -37.91 7.21 5.65
N SER A 429 -38.50 8.23 5.05
CA SER A 429 -39.61 9.00 5.65
C SER A 429 -40.89 8.17 5.78
N ILE A 430 -41.19 7.30 4.81
CA ILE A 430 -42.34 6.37 4.89
C ILE A 430 -42.10 5.35 6.01
N ILE A 431 -40.90 4.78 6.10
CA ILE A 431 -40.52 3.81 7.16
C ILE A 431 -40.64 4.44 8.55
N ALA A 432 -40.16 5.68 8.71
CA ALA A 432 -40.21 6.38 9.99
C ALA A 432 -41.64 6.69 10.46
N ASN A 433 -42.58 6.88 9.53
CA ASN A 433 -43.98 7.19 9.82
C ASN A 433 -44.90 5.95 9.82
N ALA A 434 -44.38 4.76 9.47
CA ALA A 434 -45.14 3.53 9.47
C ALA A 434 -45.46 3.10 10.92
N THR A 435 -46.73 2.80 11.19
CA THR A 435 -47.20 2.39 12.52
C THR A 435 -47.28 0.86 12.69
N ASP A 436 -47.31 0.11 11.60
CA ASP A 436 -47.28 -1.36 11.61
C ASP A 436 -45.81 -1.85 11.65
N PRO A 437 -45.38 -2.53 12.73
CA PRO A 437 -44.01 -3.05 12.85
C PRO A 437 -43.62 -4.04 11.75
N ARG A 438 -44.57 -4.81 11.22
CA ARG A 438 -44.29 -5.78 10.16
C ARG A 438 -44.01 -5.06 8.84
N LEU A 439 -44.85 -4.08 8.50
CA LEU A 439 -44.65 -3.24 7.33
C LEU A 439 -43.35 -2.44 7.43
N GLN A 440 -43.04 -1.91 8.62
CA GLN A 440 -41.80 -1.19 8.86
C GLN A 440 -40.57 -2.07 8.61
N ALA A 441 -40.59 -3.33 9.07
CA ALA A 441 -39.51 -4.28 8.84
C ALA A 441 -39.35 -4.63 7.35
N GLU A 442 -40.45 -4.92 6.64
CA GLU A 442 -40.46 -5.21 5.20
C GLU A 442 -39.92 -4.04 4.38
N LEU A 443 -40.41 -2.82 4.62
CA LEU A 443 -39.91 -1.62 3.95
C LEU A 443 -38.44 -1.32 4.30
N GLY A 444 -38.03 -1.63 5.53
CA GLY A 444 -36.63 -1.55 5.96
C GLY A 444 -35.71 -2.45 5.13
N LEU A 445 -36.10 -3.71 4.88
CA LEU A 445 -35.35 -4.63 4.02
C LEU A 445 -35.23 -4.11 2.58
N VAL A 446 -36.33 -3.62 2.01
CA VAL A 446 -36.33 -3.03 0.65
C VAL A 446 -35.43 -1.81 0.57
N ASN A 447 -35.45 -0.95 1.59
CA ASN A 447 -34.61 0.24 1.64
C ASN A 447 -33.12 -0.08 1.75
N GLU A 448 -32.75 -1.06 2.57
CA GLU A 448 -31.35 -1.52 2.66
C GLU A 448 -30.87 -2.15 1.34
N GLU A 449 -31.71 -2.94 0.66
CA GLU A 449 -31.38 -3.48 -0.67
C GLU A 449 -31.24 -2.36 -1.73
N LEU A 450 -32.13 -1.37 -1.70
CA LEU A 450 -32.05 -0.21 -2.59
C LEU A 450 -30.77 0.58 -2.36
N LYS A 451 -30.44 0.92 -1.11
CA LYS A 451 -29.21 1.62 -0.74
C LYS A 451 -27.97 0.83 -1.18
N ARG A 452 -27.97 -0.49 -0.99
CA ARG A 452 -26.89 -1.38 -1.46
C ARG A 452 -26.69 -1.32 -2.97
N ASN A 453 -27.78 -1.35 -3.74
CA ASN A 453 -27.72 -1.25 -5.20
C ASN A 453 -27.23 0.14 -5.65
N VAL A 454 -27.68 1.20 -4.97
CA VAL A 454 -27.19 2.58 -5.19
C VAL A 454 -25.68 2.66 -4.96
N SER A 455 -25.16 2.10 -3.86
CA SER A 455 -23.72 2.11 -3.58
C SER A 455 -22.89 1.25 -4.56
N LEU A 456 -23.47 0.20 -5.16
CA LEU A 456 -22.82 -0.55 -6.25
C LEU A 456 -22.73 0.28 -7.53
N ILE A 457 -23.82 0.98 -7.89
CA ILE A 457 -23.86 1.89 -9.05
C ILE A 457 -22.92 3.08 -8.84
N ALA A 458 -22.87 3.65 -7.62
CA ALA A 458 -21.97 4.74 -7.26
C ALA A 458 -20.50 4.39 -7.60
N ARG A 459 -20.05 3.21 -7.18
CA ARG A 459 -18.69 2.72 -7.45
C ARG A 459 -18.39 2.59 -8.94
N GLN A 460 -19.31 2.01 -9.71
CA GLN A 460 -19.14 1.92 -11.17
C GLN A 460 -19.07 3.30 -11.83
N ARG A 461 -19.88 4.26 -11.37
CA ARG A 461 -19.87 5.64 -11.88
C ARG A 461 -18.57 6.38 -11.52
N GLU A 462 -18.05 6.17 -10.32
CA GLU A 462 -16.75 6.72 -9.91
C GLU A 462 -15.61 6.23 -10.81
N GLU A 463 -15.51 4.92 -11.05
CA GLU A 463 -14.51 4.36 -11.97
C GLU A 463 -14.68 4.89 -13.39
N ALA A 464 -15.92 4.96 -13.89
CA ALA A 464 -16.22 5.48 -15.22
C ALA A 464 -15.85 6.96 -15.37
N ALA A 465 -16.09 7.78 -14.34
CA ALA A 465 -15.71 9.18 -14.32
C ALA A 465 -14.17 9.36 -14.33
N GLY A 466 -13.43 8.58 -13.54
CA GLY A 466 -11.96 8.58 -13.56
C GLY A 466 -11.41 8.22 -14.95
N ASN A 467 -11.92 7.15 -15.55
CA ASN A 467 -11.54 6.71 -16.90
C ASN A 467 -11.90 7.75 -17.97
N LEU A 468 -13.05 8.42 -17.84
CA LEU A 468 -13.46 9.50 -18.74
C LEU A 468 -12.47 10.67 -18.69
N ILE A 469 -12.06 11.10 -17.49
CA ILE A 469 -11.09 12.19 -17.31
C ILE A 469 -9.74 11.83 -17.94
N GLN A 470 -9.23 10.62 -17.69
CA GLN A 470 -7.97 10.14 -18.29
C GLN A 470 -8.06 10.07 -19.81
N SER A 471 -9.15 9.49 -20.33
CA SER A 471 -9.40 9.40 -21.77
C SER A 471 -9.48 10.78 -22.43
N ALA A 472 -10.21 11.72 -21.84
CA ALA A 472 -10.34 13.08 -22.36
C ALA A 472 -9.00 13.83 -22.34
N ALA A 473 -8.16 13.61 -21.34
CA ALA A 473 -6.81 14.17 -21.30
C ALA A 473 -5.93 13.63 -22.46
N LEU A 474 -6.03 12.35 -22.77
CA LEU A 474 -5.33 11.73 -23.91
C LEU A 474 -5.88 12.21 -25.27
N VAL A 475 -7.20 12.41 -25.39
CA VAL A 475 -7.80 13.00 -26.60
C VAL A 475 -7.30 14.43 -26.79
N ALA A 476 -7.24 15.23 -25.72
CA ALA A 476 -6.66 16.56 -25.77
C ALA A 476 -5.19 16.54 -26.23
N GLU A 477 -4.39 15.57 -25.76
CA GLU A 477 -3.00 15.39 -26.21
C GLU A 477 -2.94 15.04 -27.71
N THR A 478 -3.85 14.17 -28.15
CA THR A 478 -3.96 13.80 -29.56
C THR A 478 -4.31 15.00 -30.45
N ILE A 479 -5.24 15.87 -30.02
CA ILE A 479 -5.60 17.12 -30.70
C ILE A 479 -4.37 18.02 -30.86
N ASN A 480 -3.56 18.15 -29.81
CA ASN A 480 -2.33 18.91 -29.87
C ASN A 480 -1.32 18.32 -30.86
N ASN A 481 -1.11 17.00 -30.84
CA ASN A 481 -0.22 16.31 -31.76
C ASN A 481 -0.66 16.47 -33.23
N TYR A 482 -1.97 16.42 -33.50
CA TYR A 482 -2.50 16.74 -34.83
C TYR A 482 -2.24 18.18 -35.24
N ASN A 483 -2.38 19.14 -34.33
CA ASN A 483 -2.10 20.55 -34.61
C ASN A 483 -0.61 20.79 -34.92
N ILE A 484 0.31 20.16 -34.18
CA ILE A 484 1.75 20.23 -34.46
C ILE A 484 2.05 19.67 -35.86
N ARG A 485 1.51 18.47 -36.17
CA ARG A 485 1.69 17.85 -37.49
C ARG A 485 1.14 18.72 -38.62
N LEU A 486 -0.04 19.31 -38.44
CA LEU A 486 -0.64 20.22 -39.40
C LEU A 486 0.19 21.49 -39.60
N THR A 487 0.76 22.03 -38.53
CA THR A 487 1.65 23.21 -38.59
C THR A 487 2.89 22.91 -39.42
N ASN A 488 3.53 21.76 -39.20
CA ASN A 488 4.68 21.31 -39.98
C ASN A 488 4.31 21.08 -41.46
N LEU A 489 3.19 20.41 -41.73
CA LEU A 489 2.70 20.19 -43.10
C LEU A 489 2.43 21.51 -43.83
N ARG A 490 1.83 22.50 -43.16
CA ARG A 490 1.60 23.85 -43.72
C ARG A 490 2.91 24.59 -43.98
N GLN A 491 3.95 24.37 -43.18
CA GLN A 491 5.28 24.92 -43.44
C GLN A 491 5.94 24.24 -44.64
N SER A 492 5.92 22.90 -44.72
CA SER A 492 6.43 22.14 -45.86
C SER A 492 5.73 22.50 -47.16
N GLN A 493 4.41 22.70 -47.13
CA GLN A 493 3.63 23.17 -48.28
C GLN A 493 4.11 24.55 -48.75
N ARG A 494 4.27 25.51 -47.83
CA ARG A 494 4.77 26.85 -48.16
C ARG A 494 6.17 26.79 -48.76
N GLN A 495 7.05 25.94 -48.23
CA GLN A 495 8.40 25.76 -48.78
C GLN A 495 8.37 25.15 -50.19
N ALA A 496 7.53 24.13 -50.43
CA ALA A 496 7.36 23.54 -51.75
C ALA A 496 6.83 24.56 -52.78
N GLN A 497 5.88 25.41 -52.36
CA GLN A 497 5.37 26.52 -53.18
C GLN A 497 6.47 27.53 -53.50
N GLN A 498 7.31 27.90 -52.52
CA GLN A 498 8.45 28.80 -52.73
C GLN A 498 9.52 28.20 -53.66
N ASN A 499 9.71 26.88 -53.63
CA ASN A 499 10.66 26.16 -54.47
C ASN A 499 10.10 25.83 -55.87
N ASN A 500 8.89 26.28 -56.22
CA ASN A 500 8.17 25.92 -57.46
C ASN A 500 7.95 24.39 -57.64
N ASP A 501 7.90 23.62 -56.56
CA ASP A 501 7.57 22.19 -56.58
C ASP A 501 6.06 21.97 -56.41
N ALA A 502 5.33 22.07 -57.53
CA ALA A 502 3.88 21.93 -57.56
C ALA A 502 3.39 20.53 -57.13
N ALA A 503 4.14 19.48 -57.45
CA ALA A 503 3.78 18.11 -57.12
C ALA A 503 3.78 17.89 -55.60
N SER A 504 4.86 18.27 -54.93
CA SER A 504 4.95 18.17 -53.46
C SER A 504 3.95 19.08 -52.77
N ALA A 505 3.75 20.32 -53.27
CA ALA A 505 2.76 21.25 -52.72
C ALA A 505 1.34 20.66 -52.74
N GLN A 506 0.97 19.92 -53.78
CA GLN A 506 -0.33 19.27 -53.91
C GLN A 506 -0.47 18.04 -53.00
N ILE A 507 0.60 17.24 -52.83
CA ILE A 507 0.64 16.15 -51.86
C ILE A 507 0.43 16.69 -50.43
N PHE A 508 1.14 17.75 -50.06
CA PHE A 508 0.96 18.38 -48.75
C PHE A 508 -0.45 18.96 -48.57
N ALA A 509 -1.06 19.52 -49.61
CA ALA A 509 -2.45 20.00 -49.55
C ALA A 509 -3.43 18.89 -49.18
N GLY A 510 -3.34 17.72 -49.83
CA GLY A 510 -4.18 16.57 -49.50
C GLY A 510 -3.93 16.04 -48.08
N ALA A 511 -2.68 16.02 -47.63
CA ALA A 511 -2.33 15.64 -46.26
C ALA A 511 -2.88 16.63 -45.21
N ILE A 512 -2.87 17.93 -45.51
CA ILE A 512 -3.45 18.98 -44.65
C ILE A 512 -4.96 18.83 -44.55
N GLU A 513 -5.65 18.55 -45.65
CA GLU A 513 -7.11 18.34 -45.64
C GLU A 513 -7.48 17.14 -44.76
N ASN A 514 -6.81 16.00 -44.95
CA ASN A 514 -7.03 14.79 -44.15
C ASN A 514 -6.70 15.02 -42.67
N GLY A 515 -5.58 15.69 -42.38
CA GLY A 515 -5.21 16.04 -41.00
C GLY A 515 -6.20 16.99 -40.34
N THR A 516 -6.78 17.93 -41.10
CA THR A 516 -7.78 18.88 -40.59
C THR A 516 -9.09 18.15 -40.26
N LYS A 517 -9.52 17.19 -41.10
CA LYS A 517 -10.68 16.34 -40.81
C LYS A 517 -10.45 15.50 -39.54
N ALA A 518 -9.26 14.92 -39.38
CA ALA A 518 -8.89 14.15 -38.19
C ALA A 518 -8.88 15.03 -36.92
N LEU A 519 -8.31 16.24 -36.99
CA LEU A 519 -8.33 17.21 -35.90
C LEU A 519 -9.76 17.56 -35.48
N ASN A 520 -10.62 17.90 -36.44
CA ASN A 520 -12.01 18.24 -36.16
C ASN A 520 -12.78 17.06 -35.55
N GLY A 521 -12.54 15.83 -36.02
CA GLY A 521 -13.10 14.62 -35.44
C GLY A 521 -12.67 14.39 -33.99
N ALA A 522 -11.39 14.62 -33.68
CA ALA A 522 -10.90 14.52 -32.30
C ALA A 522 -11.50 15.59 -31.38
N VAL A 523 -11.71 16.82 -31.86
CA VAL A 523 -12.41 17.88 -31.12
C VAL A 523 -13.86 17.49 -30.84
N ALA A 524 -14.56 16.89 -31.81
CA ALA A 524 -15.93 16.42 -31.61
C ALA A 524 -15.99 15.35 -30.51
N ILE A 525 -15.09 14.35 -30.54
CA ILE A 525 -14.99 13.32 -29.50
C ILE A 525 -14.74 13.96 -28.11
N TYR A 526 -13.87 14.97 -28.05
CA TYR A 526 -13.61 15.68 -26.80
C TYR A 526 -14.87 16.39 -26.25
N ILE A 527 -15.65 17.04 -27.11
CA ILE A 527 -16.91 17.69 -26.73
C ILE A 527 -17.95 16.65 -26.28
N ASP A 528 -18.04 15.50 -26.95
CA ASP A 528 -18.93 14.41 -26.54
C ASP A 528 -18.54 13.85 -25.16
N ASN A 529 -17.24 13.77 -24.87
CA ASN A 529 -16.73 13.41 -23.55
C ASN A 529 -17.09 14.48 -22.51
N MET A 530 -17.06 15.78 -22.85
CA MET A 530 -17.48 16.85 -21.95
C MET A 530 -18.97 16.72 -21.60
N ALA A 531 -19.81 16.49 -22.61
CA ALA A 531 -21.24 16.26 -22.42
C ALA A 531 -21.49 15.02 -21.55
N SER A 532 -20.75 13.93 -21.78
CA SER A 532 -20.79 12.72 -20.94
C SER A 532 -20.35 13.01 -19.50
N GLY A 533 -19.37 13.89 -19.30
CA GLY A 533 -18.90 14.34 -18.00
C GLY A 533 -19.99 15.03 -17.17
N THR A 534 -20.92 15.72 -17.82
CA THR A 534 -22.02 16.39 -17.10
C THR A 534 -22.99 15.43 -16.42
N ARG A 535 -23.02 14.15 -16.82
CA ARG A 535 -23.89 13.11 -16.22
C ARG A 535 -23.49 12.72 -14.80
N TYR A 536 -22.27 13.05 -14.36
CA TYR A 536 -21.78 12.76 -13.01
C TYR A 536 -21.91 13.98 -12.13
N THR A 537 -22.14 13.84 -10.82
CA THR A 537 -22.16 15.01 -9.93
C THR A 537 -20.82 15.73 -9.93
N ASN A 538 -20.82 17.04 -9.60
CA ASN A 538 -19.55 17.78 -9.50
C ASN A 538 -18.62 17.14 -8.46
N ALA A 539 -19.17 16.64 -7.34
CA ALA A 539 -18.41 15.98 -6.29
C ALA A 539 -17.68 14.74 -6.82
N VAL A 540 -18.33 13.89 -7.63
CA VAL A 540 -17.70 12.73 -8.25
C VAL A 540 -16.60 13.16 -9.22
N ILE A 541 -16.85 14.15 -10.09
CA ILE A 541 -15.83 14.64 -11.03
C ILE A 541 -14.59 15.18 -10.27
N GLN A 542 -14.78 15.99 -9.23
CA GLN A 542 -13.67 16.54 -8.46
C GLN A 542 -12.89 15.47 -7.68
N ALA A 543 -13.60 14.50 -7.08
CA ALA A 543 -12.96 13.39 -6.37
C ALA A 543 -12.09 12.55 -7.32
N GLN A 544 -12.64 12.15 -8.46
CA GLN A 544 -11.93 11.33 -9.43
C GLN A 544 -10.82 12.12 -10.13
N PHE A 545 -11.03 13.40 -10.41
CA PHE A 545 -9.99 14.29 -10.92
C PHE A 545 -8.78 14.35 -9.97
N GLN A 546 -9.01 14.52 -8.67
CA GLN A 546 -7.93 14.53 -7.68
C GLN A 546 -7.15 13.20 -7.66
N ARG A 547 -7.85 12.04 -7.75
CA ARG A 547 -7.19 10.71 -7.84
C ARG A 547 -6.37 10.57 -9.12
N VAL A 548 -6.93 10.98 -10.25
CA VAL A 548 -6.26 10.94 -11.57
C VAL A 548 -5.05 11.86 -11.60
N LYS A 549 -5.15 13.06 -11.03
CA LYS A 549 -4.04 14.02 -10.93
C LYS A 549 -2.87 13.42 -10.17
N GLU A 550 -3.15 12.81 -9.03
CA GLU A 550 -2.16 12.13 -8.20
C GLU A 550 -1.50 10.96 -8.93
N GLU A 551 -2.27 10.15 -9.66
CA GLU A 551 -1.74 9.05 -10.48
C GLU A 551 -0.86 9.56 -11.64
N LEU A 552 -1.27 10.62 -12.33
CA LEU A 552 -0.53 11.19 -13.45
C LEU A 552 0.73 11.92 -12.99
N ALA A 553 0.72 12.57 -11.82
CA ALA A 553 1.88 13.25 -11.26
C ALA A 553 3.08 12.31 -11.03
N ARG A 554 2.82 11.00 -10.87
CA ARG A 554 3.86 9.97 -10.72
C ARG A 554 4.50 9.56 -12.04
N LYS A 555 4.04 10.08 -13.18
CA LYS A 555 4.60 9.78 -14.51
C LYS A 555 5.53 10.92 -14.97
N PRO A 556 6.87 10.71 -15.01
CA PRO A 556 7.83 11.80 -15.16
C PRO A 556 7.80 12.50 -16.53
N VAL A 557 7.45 11.79 -17.61
CA VAL A 557 7.53 12.35 -18.98
C VAL A 557 6.23 13.01 -19.41
N ILE A 558 5.12 12.28 -19.36
CA ILE A 558 3.82 12.73 -19.89
C ILE A 558 2.87 13.27 -18.81
N GLY A 559 3.19 13.06 -17.53
CA GLY A 559 2.31 13.34 -16.40
C GLY A 559 1.85 14.79 -16.34
N ASN A 560 2.79 15.74 -16.38
CA ASN A 560 2.47 17.18 -16.30
C ASN A 560 1.56 17.66 -17.44
N SER A 561 1.82 17.21 -18.68
CA SER A 561 0.99 17.54 -19.83
C SER A 561 -0.44 17.00 -19.64
N LEU A 562 -0.56 15.74 -19.23
CA LEU A 562 -1.85 15.10 -19.03
C LEU A 562 -2.62 15.69 -17.83
N VAL A 563 -1.94 16.10 -16.76
CA VAL A 563 -2.56 16.82 -15.64
C VAL A 563 -3.15 18.15 -16.10
N ASN A 564 -2.43 18.94 -16.90
CA ASN A 564 -2.93 20.20 -17.43
C ASN A 564 -4.17 19.98 -18.33
N ARG A 565 -4.15 18.93 -19.15
CA ARG A 565 -5.28 18.58 -20.03
C ARG A 565 -6.49 18.06 -19.25
N ALA A 566 -6.27 17.25 -18.23
CA ALA A 566 -7.33 16.78 -17.33
C ALA A 566 -7.95 17.97 -16.58
N THR A 567 -7.14 18.92 -16.11
CA THR A 567 -7.59 20.16 -15.46
C THR A 567 -8.47 20.97 -16.41
N LEU A 568 -8.02 21.18 -17.65
CA LEU A 568 -8.79 21.89 -18.67
C LEU A 568 -10.11 21.17 -18.98
N PHE A 569 -10.09 19.84 -19.07
CA PHE A 569 -11.30 19.04 -19.28
C PHE A 569 -12.32 19.20 -18.15
N VAL A 570 -11.90 19.13 -16.88
CA VAL A 570 -12.80 19.32 -15.74
C VAL A 570 -13.41 20.73 -15.75
N ASN A 571 -12.62 21.75 -16.08
CA ASN A 571 -13.13 23.11 -16.24
C ASN A 571 -14.13 23.21 -17.39
N HIS A 572 -13.85 22.59 -18.53
CA HIS A 572 -14.77 22.53 -19.66
C HIS A 572 -16.07 21.80 -19.32
N VAL A 573 -16.04 20.71 -18.55
CA VAL A 573 -17.25 20.03 -18.06
C VAL A 573 -18.09 20.96 -17.20
N ALA A 574 -17.47 21.71 -16.28
CA ALA A 574 -18.18 22.69 -15.45
C ALA A 574 -18.82 23.82 -16.28
N LEU A 575 -18.09 24.36 -17.26
CA LEU A 575 -18.61 25.37 -18.18
C LEU A 575 -19.75 24.84 -19.04
N TYR A 576 -19.58 23.64 -19.61
CA TYR A 576 -20.60 22.98 -20.42
C TYR A 576 -21.87 22.71 -19.62
N ARG A 577 -21.73 22.30 -18.35
CA ARG A 577 -22.87 22.14 -17.44
C ARG A 577 -23.66 23.44 -17.27
N ALA A 578 -22.98 24.57 -17.12
CA ALA A 578 -23.62 25.86 -16.93
C ALA A 578 -24.27 26.42 -18.21
N GLN A 579 -23.66 26.17 -19.37
CA GLN A 579 -24.04 26.80 -20.64
C GLN A 579 -24.83 25.90 -21.59
N GLN A 580 -24.76 24.57 -21.40
CA GLN A 580 -25.32 23.53 -22.27
C GLN A 580 -24.92 23.66 -23.75
N ARG A 581 -23.78 24.31 -24.02
CA ARG A 581 -23.27 24.56 -25.37
C ARG A 581 -21.74 24.55 -25.35
N ALA A 582 -21.15 24.07 -26.44
CA ALA A 582 -19.72 24.20 -26.72
C ALA A 582 -19.53 24.62 -28.17
N GLU A 583 -18.74 25.67 -28.40
CA GLU A 583 -18.33 26.08 -29.75
C GLU A 583 -17.01 25.37 -30.11
N PRO A 584 -16.98 24.49 -31.13
CA PRO A 584 -15.80 23.69 -31.45
C PRO A 584 -14.52 24.51 -31.68
N ALA A 585 -14.66 25.70 -32.31
CA ALA A 585 -13.53 26.57 -32.57
C ALA A 585 -12.93 27.16 -31.28
N GLU A 586 -13.76 27.52 -30.30
CA GLU A 586 -13.30 28.06 -29.02
C GLU A 586 -12.68 26.97 -28.14
N ILE A 587 -13.28 25.77 -28.11
CA ILE A 587 -12.72 24.61 -27.42
C ILE A 587 -11.36 24.24 -28.01
N LEU A 588 -11.24 24.17 -29.35
CA LEU A 588 -9.96 23.91 -30.02
C LEU A 588 -8.92 24.98 -29.65
N LYS A 589 -9.30 26.26 -29.67
CA LYS A 589 -8.40 27.36 -29.27
C LYS A 589 -7.88 27.18 -27.84
N GLN A 590 -8.75 26.86 -26.89
CA GLN A 590 -8.37 26.65 -25.49
C GLN A 590 -7.46 25.43 -25.31
N LEU A 591 -7.77 24.31 -25.98
CA LEU A 591 -6.95 23.09 -25.97
C LEU A 591 -5.52 23.34 -26.48
N LEU A 592 -5.37 24.21 -27.49
CA LEU A 592 -4.08 24.57 -28.06
C LEU A 592 -3.34 25.66 -27.26
N ALA A 593 -4.05 26.48 -26.47
CA ALA A 593 -3.47 27.55 -25.68
C ALA A 593 -2.68 27.05 -24.45
N THR A 594 -2.98 25.84 -23.96
CA THR A 594 -2.39 25.21 -22.75
C THR A 594 -0.86 25.03 -22.76
N GLN A 595 -0.15 25.42 -23.83
CA GLN A 595 1.32 25.40 -23.96
C GLN A 595 2.00 26.79 -23.97
N ALA A 596 1.28 27.90 -24.03
CA ALA A 596 1.93 29.22 -24.14
C ALA A 596 2.75 29.65 -22.90
N VAL A 597 2.79 28.84 -21.84
CA VAL A 597 3.51 29.11 -20.58
C VAL A 597 4.78 28.25 -20.43
N GLN A 598 5.13 27.41 -21.42
CA GLN A 598 6.37 26.62 -21.40
C GLN A 598 7.15 26.77 -22.72
N GLN A 599 7.65 27.97 -22.98
CA GLN A 599 8.93 28.14 -23.66
C GLN A 599 9.80 29.06 -22.78
N PRO A 600 11.11 28.76 -22.63
CA PRO A 600 12.01 29.51 -21.75
C PRO A 600 12.11 30.99 -22.12
#